data_AF-A0A3B1DFH4-F1
#
_entry.id   AF-A0A3B1DFH4-F1
#
_cell.length_a   1.000
_cell.length_b   1.000
_cell.length_c   1.000
_cell.angle_alpha   90.00
_cell.angle_beta   90.00
_cell.angle_gamma   90.00
#
_symmetry.space_group_name_H-M   'P 1'
#
loop_
_entity.id
_entity.type
_entity.pdbx_description
1 polymer ?
#
loop_
_entity_poly.entity_id
_entity_poly.type
_entity_poly.pdbx_seq_one_letter_code
_entity_poly.pdbx_strand_id
1 'polypeptide(L)'
;MDTNQERTLNDVAQRFPIFIYSILFIFLGSFFLSPAHADPHNVDITPVKPDDFVDFGHPDTDKVALGKFLFFDKILSGNKNISCATCHHALTDTGDGLSLPIGEGGRGLGVIRDTGTGADRVHERVPRNAPPVFALGARSITDLFHDGRVAIDENQESGFLSPAGDDLPLGLENVLAAQAMFPVTSGTEMAGQAGENPIADVAAAGALTEVWEQLADRLRAIPEYADLFQAAFGISASEITYAHAANAIAAFEISAWRATNSPFDQVLHGDRSAMSRKAIKGMRLFYGKAKCGTCHSGPFQTDMNYHAIAMPQIGPGKGDGFDGHEDFGRERVTGEIEDRYRFRTPPLRNVALTGPWGHDGAFNTLEGVVRHHLNPIKSIMNYECPGSATLPSRPDLDALDCIVQNDIERVRAIGDANTLRPQRLKEKEIKALLAFLHALTDPGSLDLRADVPTHLPSGLSLVE
;
A
#
# COMPACT_ATOMS: atom_id res chain seq x y z
N MET A 1 50.86 -14.31 40.14
CA MET A 1 51.17 -14.90 41.46
C MET A 1 50.12 -14.35 42.42
N ASP A 2 48.90 -14.89 42.39
CA ASP A 2 48.43 -15.98 43.29
C ASP A 2 48.59 -15.57 44.77
N THR A 3 47.53 -15.39 45.56
CA THR A 3 46.58 -16.45 45.95
C THR A 3 45.32 -15.91 46.65
N ASN A 4 44.25 -16.69 46.52
CA ASN A 4 42.95 -16.67 47.22
C ASN A 4 43.04 -16.73 48.76
N GLN A 5 42.06 -16.16 49.48
CA GLN A 5 41.13 -16.95 50.33
C GLN A 5 39.92 -16.14 50.86
N GLU A 6 38.73 -16.75 50.78
CA GLU A 6 37.44 -16.34 51.36
C GLU A 6 37.39 -16.48 52.90
N ARG A 7 36.53 -15.67 53.57
CA ARG A 7 35.55 -16.13 54.60
C ARG A 7 34.63 -15.01 55.15
N THR A 8 33.33 -15.19 54.88
CA THR A 8 32.13 -15.13 55.78
C THR A 8 31.88 -13.99 56.79
N LEU A 9 30.77 -13.28 56.53
CA LEU A 9 29.58 -12.97 57.37
C LEU A 9 29.70 -12.43 58.81
N ASN A 10 28.98 -11.30 58.98
CA ASN A 10 28.16 -10.80 60.10
C ASN A 10 28.65 -9.60 60.95
N ASP A 11 27.71 -8.65 61.01
CA ASP A 11 27.39 -7.68 62.06
C ASP A 11 28.30 -6.46 62.29
N VAL A 12 27.83 -5.30 61.82
CA VAL A 12 27.71 -4.09 62.66
C VAL A 12 26.47 -3.29 62.23
N ALA A 13 25.40 -3.42 63.00
CA ALA A 13 24.25 -2.52 62.97
C ALA A 13 24.60 -1.19 63.67
N GLN A 14 24.44 -0.06 62.97
CA GLN A 14 24.39 1.26 63.59
C GLN A 14 22.98 1.87 63.50
N ARG A 15 22.52 2.30 64.67
CA ARG A 15 21.20 2.84 64.99
C ARG A 15 21.09 4.30 64.56
N PHE A 16 19.96 4.68 63.98
CA PHE A 16 19.46 6.07 63.95
C PHE A 16 17.96 6.09 64.31
N PRO A 17 17.46 7.18 64.92
CA PRO A 17 16.23 7.19 65.70
C PRO A 17 14.97 7.28 64.84
N ILE A 18 13.92 6.62 65.33
CA ILE A 18 12.58 6.53 64.73
C ILE A 18 11.83 7.86 65.00
N PHE A 19 11.55 8.63 63.95
CA PHE A 19 10.46 9.62 63.95
C PHE A 19 9.22 8.93 63.39
N ILE A 20 8.21 8.76 64.24
CA ILE A 20 6.89 8.26 63.84
C ILE A 20 6.12 9.42 63.19
N TYR A 21 6.06 9.43 61.86
CA TYR A 21 5.03 10.18 61.14
C TYR A 21 3.87 9.22 60.86
N SER A 22 2.72 9.49 61.49
CA SER A 22 1.45 8.84 61.16
C SER A 22 1.00 9.33 59.78
N ILE A 23 1.31 8.56 58.74
CA ILE A 23 0.74 8.75 57.40
C ILE A 23 -0.57 7.96 57.34
N LEU A 24 -1.67 8.71 57.25
CA LEU A 24 -2.99 8.23 56.93
C LEU A 24 -2.97 7.62 55.51
N PHE A 25 -3.08 6.30 55.40
CA PHE A 25 -3.32 5.64 54.11
C PHE A 25 -4.75 5.96 53.65
N ILE A 26 -4.89 6.98 52.83
CA ILE A 26 -6.08 7.15 52.00
C ILE A 26 -5.97 6.10 50.88
N PHE A 27 -6.82 5.08 50.94
CA PHE A 27 -7.10 4.21 49.81
C PHE A 27 -7.79 5.05 48.72
N LEU A 28 -7.00 5.72 47.88
CA LEU A 28 -7.46 6.17 46.57
C LEU A 28 -7.54 4.90 45.72
N GLY A 29 -8.75 4.35 45.60
CA GLY A 29 -9.03 3.29 44.65
C GLY A 29 -8.66 3.77 43.25
N SER A 30 -7.56 3.27 42.71
CA SER A 30 -7.21 3.41 41.31
C SER A 30 -8.28 2.72 40.49
N PHE A 31 -9.27 3.49 40.02
CA PHE A 31 -10.09 3.08 38.90
C PHE A 31 -9.14 2.94 37.71
N PHE A 32 -8.72 1.70 37.43
CA PHE A 32 -8.27 1.35 36.09
C PHE A 32 -9.47 1.60 35.18
N LEU A 33 -9.47 2.75 34.50
CA LEU A 33 -10.27 2.94 33.31
C LEU A 33 -9.77 1.90 32.31
N SER A 34 -10.47 0.77 32.21
CA SER A 34 -10.36 -0.07 31.03
C SER A 34 -10.55 0.81 29.80
N PRO A 35 -9.79 0.59 28.71
CA PRO A 35 -10.10 1.24 27.45
C PRO A 35 -11.57 0.93 27.15
N ALA A 36 -12.34 1.97 26.83
CA ALA A 36 -13.73 1.83 26.43
C ALA A 36 -13.77 0.74 25.36
N HIS A 37 -14.44 -0.38 25.66
CA HIS A 37 -14.73 -1.36 24.64
C HIS A 37 -15.59 -0.64 23.60
N ALA A 38 -15.03 -0.43 22.40
CA ALA A 38 -15.83 -0.01 21.27
C ALA A 38 -17.01 -1.00 21.16
N ASP A 39 -18.23 -0.48 21.29
CA ASP A 39 -19.43 -1.30 21.12
C ASP A 39 -19.40 -1.87 19.69
N PRO A 40 -19.34 -3.21 19.51
CA PRO A 40 -19.37 -3.82 18.18
C PRO A 40 -20.66 -3.53 17.40
N HIS A 41 -21.64 -2.86 18.00
CA HIS A 41 -22.87 -2.39 17.35
C HIS A 41 -22.82 -0.95 16.84
N ASN A 42 -21.80 -0.16 17.17
CA ASN A 42 -21.66 1.22 16.72
C ASN A 42 -20.50 1.35 15.72
N VAL A 43 -20.61 0.62 14.60
CA VAL A 43 -19.71 0.84 13.45
C VAL A 43 -20.04 2.22 12.90
N ASP A 44 -19.05 3.11 12.86
CA ASP A 44 -19.16 4.40 12.17
C ASP A 44 -19.28 4.13 10.66
N ILE A 45 -20.53 4.04 10.20
CA ILE A 45 -20.86 3.89 8.79
C ILE A 45 -21.48 5.21 8.36
N THR A 46 -20.63 6.20 8.16
CA THR A 46 -21.00 7.51 7.65
C THR A 46 -20.77 7.61 6.15
N PRO A 47 -21.62 8.35 5.42
CA PRO A 47 -21.38 8.61 4.01
C PRO A 47 -20.12 9.43 3.80
N VAL A 48 -19.39 9.15 2.72
CA VAL A 48 -18.21 9.93 2.32
C VAL A 48 -18.65 11.34 1.91
N LYS A 49 -17.86 12.33 2.32
CA LYS A 49 -18.08 13.76 2.06
C LYS A 49 -16.86 14.38 1.37
N PRO A 50 -17.05 15.52 0.70
CA PRO A 50 -15.94 16.34 0.20
C PRO A 50 -14.81 16.56 1.22
N ASP A 51 -15.17 16.89 2.47
CA ASP A 51 -14.22 17.18 3.57
C ASP A 51 -13.40 15.96 4.03
N ASP A 52 -13.76 14.75 3.58
CA ASP A 52 -13.00 13.53 3.86
C ASP A 52 -11.75 13.42 2.98
N PHE A 53 -11.60 14.27 1.96
CA PHE A 53 -10.44 14.28 1.06
C PHE A 53 -9.53 15.48 1.33
N VAL A 54 -8.24 15.33 1.00
CA VAL A 54 -7.20 16.34 1.26
C VAL A 54 -7.44 17.68 0.53
N ASP A 55 -8.21 17.65 -0.57
CA ASP A 55 -8.59 18.84 -1.35
C ASP A 55 -9.99 19.36 -1.03
N PHE A 56 -10.65 18.81 0.00
CA PHE A 56 -12.00 19.20 0.42
C PHE A 56 -13.06 19.15 -0.70
N GLY A 57 -12.85 18.30 -1.72
CA GLY A 57 -13.71 18.20 -2.90
C GLY A 57 -13.57 19.34 -3.90
N HIS A 58 -12.52 20.13 -3.79
CA HIS A 58 -12.19 21.24 -4.68
C HIS A 58 -10.81 21.00 -5.32
N PRO A 59 -10.70 20.04 -6.27
CA PRO A 59 -9.43 19.76 -6.92
C PRO A 59 -8.95 20.96 -7.74
N ASP A 60 -7.64 21.23 -7.67
CA ASP A 60 -6.97 22.20 -8.54
C ASP A 60 -6.89 21.64 -9.97
N THR A 61 -7.64 22.24 -10.89
CA THR A 61 -7.79 21.72 -12.26
C THR A 61 -6.49 21.73 -13.04
N ASP A 62 -5.61 22.70 -12.80
CA ASP A 62 -4.36 22.83 -13.54
C ASP A 62 -3.33 21.81 -13.02
N LYS A 63 -3.27 21.60 -11.70
CA LYS A 63 -2.48 20.49 -11.12
C LYS A 63 -2.98 19.13 -11.56
N VAL A 64 -4.30 18.90 -11.59
CA VAL A 64 -4.89 17.65 -12.08
C VAL A 64 -4.55 17.40 -13.54
N ALA A 65 -4.61 18.43 -14.39
CA ALA A 65 -4.26 18.30 -15.80
C ALA A 65 -2.78 17.94 -16.01
N LEU A 66 -1.87 18.64 -15.30
CA LEU A 66 -0.45 18.32 -15.31
C LEU A 66 -0.18 16.90 -14.79
N GLY A 67 -0.81 16.52 -13.67
CA GLY A 67 -0.69 15.20 -13.07
C GLY A 67 -1.15 14.08 -14.00
N LYS A 68 -2.25 14.29 -14.72
CA LYS A 68 -2.74 13.36 -15.73
C LYS A 68 -1.70 13.11 -16.82
N PHE A 69 -1.02 14.14 -17.31
CA PHE A 69 0.04 13.93 -18.29
C PHE A 69 1.22 13.16 -17.69
N LEU A 70 1.73 13.59 -16.54
CA LEU A 70 2.87 12.97 -15.87
C LEU A 70 2.62 11.48 -15.52
N PHE A 71 1.42 11.14 -15.07
CA PHE A 71 1.06 9.77 -14.69
C PHE A 71 1.16 8.77 -15.86
N PHE A 72 0.81 9.21 -17.07
CA PHE A 72 0.86 8.40 -18.29
C PHE A 72 2.16 8.56 -19.09
N ASP A 73 2.99 9.55 -18.76
CA ASP A 73 4.18 9.85 -19.54
C ASP A 73 5.38 9.02 -19.09
N LYS A 74 5.91 8.25 -20.03
CA LYS A 74 7.10 7.40 -19.83
C LYS A 74 8.37 8.23 -19.62
N ILE A 75 8.33 9.56 -19.80
CA ILE A 75 9.47 10.45 -19.57
C ILE A 75 10.08 10.33 -18.17
N LEU A 76 9.27 9.90 -17.19
CA LEU A 76 9.64 9.74 -15.79
C LEU A 76 10.39 8.44 -15.47
N SER A 77 10.56 7.53 -16.43
CA SER A 77 11.33 6.30 -16.24
C SER A 77 12.72 6.39 -16.86
N GLY A 78 13.67 5.60 -16.37
CA GLY A 78 15.06 5.64 -16.81
C GLY A 78 15.20 5.45 -18.32
N ASN A 79 14.69 4.32 -18.81
CA ASN A 79 14.70 3.92 -20.23
C ASN A 79 13.51 4.46 -21.05
N LYS A 80 12.64 5.27 -20.45
CA LYS A 80 11.47 5.91 -21.10
C LYS A 80 10.48 4.94 -21.75
N ASN A 81 10.31 3.75 -21.17
CA ASN A 81 9.46 2.68 -21.68
C ASN A 81 8.29 2.30 -20.75
N ILE A 82 8.23 2.87 -19.55
CA ILE A 82 7.22 2.57 -18.52
C ILE A 82 6.76 3.86 -17.84
N SER A 83 5.50 3.93 -17.40
CA SER A 83 4.92 5.04 -16.65
C SER A 83 4.20 4.53 -15.40
N CYS A 84 3.67 5.41 -14.56
CA CYS A 84 2.77 5.03 -13.47
C CYS A 84 1.55 4.26 -14.03
N ALA A 85 1.02 4.74 -15.15
CA ALA A 85 -0.11 4.12 -15.83
C ALA A 85 0.17 2.71 -16.36
N THR A 86 1.42 2.30 -16.57
CA THR A 86 1.68 0.92 -17.02
C THR A 86 1.28 -0.11 -15.96
N CYS A 87 1.52 0.17 -14.67
CA CYS A 87 1.14 -0.71 -13.56
C CYS A 87 -0.17 -0.29 -12.86
N HIS A 88 -0.63 0.94 -13.07
CA HIS A 88 -1.84 1.49 -12.46
C HIS A 88 -2.79 2.06 -13.53
N HIS A 89 -3.06 1.28 -14.57
CA HIS A 89 -3.81 1.78 -15.73
C HIS A 89 -5.30 1.88 -15.45
N ALA A 90 -5.92 2.91 -16.02
CA ALA A 90 -7.38 3.08 -16.04
C ALA A 90 -8.15 1.87 -16.64
N LEU A 91 -7.51 1.10 -17.52
CA LEU A 91 -8.12 -0.06 -18.21
C LEU A 91 -7.99 -1.38 -17.43
N THR A 92 -7.25 -1.35 -16.32
CA THR A 92 -7.00 -2.48 -15.44
C THR A 92 -7.42 -2.12 -14.01
N ASP A 93 -8.48 -1.32 -13.90
CA ASP A 93 -9.07 -0.88 -12.64
C ASP A 93 -8.06 -0.22 -11.71
N THR A 94 -7.11 0.53 -12.29
CA THR A 94 -6.03 1.27 -11.62
C THR A 94 -4.99 0.40 -10.90
N GLY A 95 -5.04 -0.93 -11.08
CA GLY A 95 -3.99 -1.87 -10.71
C GLY A 95 -3.34 -2.49 -11.95
N ASP A 96 -2.47 -3.48 -11.77
CA ASP A 96 -1.75 -4.11 -12.89
C ASP A 96 -2.49 -5.34 -13.45
N GLY A 97 -3.38 -5.96 -12.67
CA GLY A 97 -4.02 -7.23 -13.03
C GLY A 97 -3.08 -8.46 -12.98
N LEU A 98 -1.78 -8.25 -12.80
CA LEU A 98 -0.81 -9.28 -12.43
C LEU A 98 -0.75 -9.46 -10.91
N SER A 99 -0.39 -10.66 -10.45
CA SER A 99 -0.11 -10.90 -9.03
C SER A 99 1.13 -10.11 -8.60
N LEU A 100 2.21 -10.26 -9.35
CA LEU A 100 3.45 -9.50 -9.19
C LEU A 100 3.73 -8.73 -10.47
N PRO A 101 3.73 -7.39 -10.42
CA PRO A 101 4.04 -6.55 -11.55
C PRO A 101 5.41 -6.83 -12.16
N ILE A 102 5.54 -6.42 -13.41
CA ILE A 102 6.82 -6.32 -14.08
C ILE A 102 7.07 -4.85 -14.39
N GLY A 103 8.24 -4.34 -14.02
CA GLY A 103 8.56 -2.92 -14.23
C GLY A 103 9.22 -2.68 -15.58
N GLU A 104 10.24 -1.84 -15.54
CA GLU A 104 11.13 -1.51 -16.65
C GLU A 104 11.51 -2.77 -17.46
N GLY A 105 11.38 -2.65 -18.78
CA GLY A 105 11.57 -3.76 -19.73
C GLY A 105 10.34 -4.60 -20.03
N GLY A 106 9.30 -4.52 -19.19
CA GLY A 106 8.01 -5.18 -19.42
C GLY A 106 7.23 -4.55 -20.60
N ARG A 107 6.34 -5.33 -21.22
CA ARG A 107 5.51 -4.87 -22.35
C ARG A 107 4.06 -5.26 -22.17
N GLY A 108 3.15 -4.50 -22.79
CA GLY A 108 1.71 -4.75 -22.76
C GLY A 108 1.04 -4.18 -21.52
N LEU A 109 -0.24 -4.53 -21.35
CA LEU A 109 -1.07 -4.01 -20.27
C LEU A 109 -1.91 -5.11 -19.62
N GLY A 110 -2.07 -5.08 -18.29
CA GLY A 110 -2.94 -6.04 -17.63
C GLY A 110 -2.39 -7.47 -17.64
N VAL A 111 -3.31 -8.43 -17.74
CA VAL A 111 -2.97 -9.87 -17.77
C VAL A 111 -2.22 -10.33 -19.02
N ILE A 112 -2.09 -9.49 -20.06
CA ILE A 112 -1.37 -9.83 -21.29
C ILE A 112 0.09 -9.37 -21.28
N ARG A 113 0.56 -8.82 -20.16
CA ARG A 113 1.93 -8.33 -20.02
C ARG A 113 2.97 -9.43 -20.17
N ASP A 114 4.12 -9.10 -20.77
CA ASP A 114 5.25 -10.00 -20.92
C ASP A 114 6.57 -9.41 -20.41
N THR A 115 7.53 -10.27 -20.10
CA THR A 115 8.79 -9.94 -19.42
C THR A 115 9.84 -9.26 -20.32
N GLY A 116 9.45 -8.81 -21.50
CA GLY A 116 10.37 -8.17 -22.44
C GLY A 116 11.35 -9.14 -23.09
N THR A 117 12.23 -8.59 -23.92
CA THR A 117 13.33 -9.31 -24.57
C THR A 117 14.53 -8.39 -24.73
N GLY A 118 15.72 -8.96 -24.89
CA GLY A 118 16.93 -8.18 -25.15
C GLY A 118 17.68 -7.78 -23.89
N ALA A 119 18.44 -6.68 -23.99
CA ALA A 119 19.28 -6.16 -22.92
C ALA A 119 18.43 -5.65 -21.75
N ASP A 120 17.40 -4.85 -22.08
CA ASP A 120 16.50 -4.20 -21.12
C ASP A 120 15.28 -5.07 -20.83
N ARG A 121 15.41 -6.40 -20.86
CA ARG A 121 14.32 -7.29 -20.44
C ARG A 121 14.17 -7.20 -18.93
N VAL A 122 12.97 -7.44 -18.41
CA VAL A 122 12.68 -7.44 -16.97
C VAL A 122 13.73 -8.26 -16.22
N HIS A 123 14.38 -7.73 -15.19
CA HIS A 123 15.40 -8.50 -14.45
C HIS A 123 14.79 -9.30 -13.30
N GLU A 124 13.83 -8.70 -12.60
CA GLU A 124 13.10 -9.32 -11.50
C GLU A 124 11.65 -8.85 -11.47
N ARG A 125 10.77 -9.61 -10.80
CA ARG A 125 9.39 -9.18 -10.56
C ARG A 125 9.39 -8.12 -9.46
N VAL A 126 8.45 -7.19 -9.53
CA VAL A 126 8.18 -6.31 -8.39
C VAL A 126 7.72 -7.18 -7.21
N PRO A 127 8.34 -7.13 -6.03
CA PRO A 127 8.11 -8.12 -4.97
C PRO A 127 6.72 -8.10 -4.30
N ARG A 128 5.86 -7.17 -4.69
CA ARG A 128 4.51 -7.00 -4.15
C ARG A 128 3.55 -6.64 -5.26
N ASN A 129 2.28 -6.97 -5.07
CA ASN A 129 1.20 -6.56 -5.95
C ASN A 129 1.09 -5.03 -6.00
N ALA A 130 0.85 -4.48 -7.20
CA ALA A 130 0.51 -3.08 -7.39
C ALA A 130 -0.95 -2.85 -6.93
N PRO A 131 -1.17 -2.16 -5.79
CA PRO A 131 -2.53 -1.92 -5.32
C PRO A 131 -3.26 -0.95 -6.27
N PRO A 132 -4.60 -1.01 -6.36
CA PRO A 132 -5.37 0.02 -7.04
C PRO A 132 -5.19 1.38 -6.35
N VAL A 133 -5.32 2.47 -7.11
CA VAL A 133 -5.15 3.85 -6.63
C VAL A 133 -6.49 4.55 -6.38
N PHE A 134 -7.56 3.78 -6.16
CA PHE A 134 -8.85 4.32 -5.75
C PHE A 134 -8.83 4.90 -4.32
N ALA A 135 -9.45 6.06 -4.17
CA ALA A 135 -9.73 6.74 -2.90
C ALA A 135 -8.50 7.05 -2.03
N LEU A 136 -7.28 7.04 -2.60
CA LEU A 136 -6.04 7.31 -1.85
C LEU A 136 -5.93 8.78 -1.39
N GLY A 137 -6.74 9.67 -1.95
CA GLY A 137 -6.83 11.07 -1.52
C GLY A 137 -7.62 11.34 -0.25
N ALA A 138 -8.18 10.30 0.38
CA ALA A 138 -8.90 10.47 1.63
C ALA A 138 -7.93 10.81 2.77
N ARG A 139 -8.32 11.74 3.64
CA ARG A 139 -7.53 12.20 4.80
C ARG A 139 -7.29 11.10 5.84
N SER A 140 -8.12 10.07 5.84
CA SER A 140 -7.91 8.87 6.66
C SER A 140 -6.78 7.99 6.13
N ILE A 141 -6.30 8.20 4.90
CA ILE A 141 -5.14 7.50 4.34
C ILE A 141 -3.88 8.22 4.80
N THR A 142 -3.27 7.72 5.87
CA THR A 142 -2.09 8.30 6.50
C THR A 142 -0.78 7.58 6.13
N ASP A 143 -0.89 6.37 5.59
CA ASP A 143 0.23 5.47 5.31
C ASP A 143 0.03 4.82 3.93
N LEU A 144 1.11 4.74 3.14
CA LEU A 144 1.13 4.15 1.81
C LEU A 144 2.21 3.07 1.67
N PHE A 145 2.10 2.30 0.59
CA PHE A 145 2.65 0.95 0.43
C PHE A 145 2.00 -0.09 1.37
N HIS A 146 2.22 -1.37 1.10
CA HIS A 146 1.68 -2.47 1.91
C HIS A 146 2.28 -2.54 3.32
N ASP A 147 3.52 -2.06 3.51
CA ASP A 147 4.21 -2.00 4.81
C ASP A 147 4.10 -0.62 5.50
N GLY A 148 3.53 0.38 4.83
CA GLY A 148 3.40 1.72 5.39
C GLY A 148 4.72 2.47 5.51
N ARG A 149 5.72 2.14 4.68
CA ARG A 149 7.03 2.80 4.73
C ARG A 149 7.01 4.26 4.32
N VAL A 150 5.91 4.76 3.75
CA VAL A 150 5.67 6.19 3.54
C VAL A 150 4.45 6.57 4.34
N ALA A 151 4.61 7.43 5.35
CA ALA A 151 3.54 7.79 6.27
C ALA A 151 3.66 9.25 6.71
N ILE A 152 2.54 9.84 7.13
CA ILE A 152 2.55 11.17 7.78
C ILE A 152 3.29 11.08 9.12
N ASP A 153 4.29 11.93 9.30
CA ASP A 153 5.03 12.07 10.56
C ASP A 153 5.50 13.52 10.72
N GLU A 154 4.79 14.28 11.58
CA GLU A 154 5.04 15.70 11.83
C GLU A 154 6.41 15.96 12.51
N ASN A 155 7.11 14.91 12.97
CA ASN A 155 8.45 15.04 13.52
C ASN A 155 9.54 15.09 12.44
N GLN A 156 9.22 14.73 11.20
CA GLN A 156 10.13 14.83 10.05
C GLN A 156 10.04 16.23 9.46
N GLU A 157 11.15 16.79 8.99
CA GLU A 157 11.16 18.14 8.38
C GLU A 157 10.26 18.21 7.14
N SER A 158 10.23 17.13 6.36
CA SER A 158 9.34 16.96 5.20
C SER A 158 7.87 16.74 5.57
N GLY A 159 7.58 16.41 6.84
CA GLY A 159 6.27 15.98 7.32
C GLY A 159 5.94 14.50 7.06
N PHE A 160 6.89 13.73 6.49
CA PHE A 160 6.66 12.32 6.14
C PHE A 160 7.81 11.41 6.55
N LEU A 161 7.48 10.32 7.24
CA LEU A 161 8.36 9.16 7.38
C LEU A 161 8.53 8.51 6.00
N SER A 162 9.78 8.26 5.59
CA SER A 162 10.04 7.59 4.32
C SER A 162 11.42 6.90 4.28
N PRO A 163 11.68 6.00 3.33
CA PRO A 163 13.01 5.42 3.13
C PRO A 163 14.11 6.43 2.78
N ALA A 164 13.75 7.63 2.33
CA ALA A 164 14.71 8.69 2.02
C ALA A 164 15.15 9.48 3.27
N GLY A 165 14.48 9.35 4.42
CA GLY A 165 14.79 10.14 5.60
C GLY A 165 14.84 11.65 5.29
N ASP A 166 15.91 12.29 5.73
CA ASP A 166 16.15 13.74 5.54
C ASP A 166 16.39 14.13 4.06
N ASP A 167 16.67 13.18 3.17
CA ASP A 167 16.81 13.45 1.74
C ASP A 167 15.46 13.67 1.05
N LEU A 168 14.33 13.33 1.68
CA LEU A 168 13.00 13.60 1.12
C LEU A 168 12.76 15.12 1.00
N PRO A 169 12.49 15.66 -0.20
CA PRO A 169 12.38 17.09 -0.38
C PRO A 169 11.16 17.68 0.34
N LEU A 170 11.28 18.95 0.72
CA LEU A 170 10.19 19.74 1.27
C LEU A 170 9.14 20.08 0.19
N GLY A 171 7.96 20.52 0.64
CA GLY A 171 6.90 21.02 -0.24
C GLY A 171 5.96 19.95 -0.82
N LEU A 172 6.05 18.70 -0.34
CA LEU A 172 5.08 17.65 -0.65
C LEU A 172 3.76 17.92 0.08
N GLU A 173 2.65 17.89 -0.65
CA GLU A 173 1.35 18.39 -0.15
C GLU A 173 0.57 17.35 0.67
N ASN A 174 0.84 16.06 0.47
CA ASN A 174 0.16 14.95 1.14
C ASN A 174 0.96 13.64 0.99
N VAL A 175 0.56 12.60 1.72
CA VAL A 175 1.28 11.31 1.73
C VAL A 175 1.33 10.65 0.35
N LEU A 176 0.33 10.90 -0.52
CA LEU A 176 0.32 10.37 -1.88
C LEU A 176 1.39 11.03 -2.76
N ALA A 177 1.59 12.35 -2.62
CA ALA A 177 2.72 13.03 -3.24
C ALA A 177 4.05 12.48 -2.74
N ALA A 178 4.19 12.23 -1.43
CA ALA A 178 5.39 11.60 -0.88
C ALA A 178 5.62 10.19 -1.45
N GLN A 179 4.57 9.40 -1.64
CA GLN A 179 4.68 8.06 -2.24
C GLN A 179 5.13 8.11 -3.70
N ALA A 180 4.64 9.07 -4.48
CA ALA A 180 4.98 9.25 -5.90
C ALA A 180 6.48 9.56 -6.14
N MET A 181 7.25 9.83 -5.08
CA MET A 181 8.70 10.01 -5.13
C MET A 181 9.46 8.70 -5.39
N PHE A 182 8.92 7.53 -5.04
CA PHE A 182 9.71 6.30 -4.93
C PHE A 182 9.71 5.35 -6.13
N PRO A 183 8.60 5.14 -6.88
CA PRO A 183 8.62 4.21 -8.01
C PRO A 183 9.72 4.54 -9.04
N VAL A 184 9.97 5.84 -9.27
CA VAL A 184 11.01 6.34 -10.18
C VAL A 184 12.44 6.06 -9.75
N THR A 185 12.67 5.74 -8.48
CA THR A 185 14.01 5.41 -7.95
C THR A 185 14.26 3.90 -7.90
N SER A 186 13.25 3.08 -8.22
CA SER A 186 13.32 1.64 -8.09
C SER A 186 13.75 1.00 -9.40
N GLY A 187 14.86 0.24 -9.39
CA GLY A 187 15.34 -0.48 -10.57
C GLY A 187 14.40 -1.57 -11.06
N THR A 188 13.56 -2.10 -10.17
CA THR A 188 12.52 -3.10 -10.48
C THR A 188 11.24 -2.50 -11.04
N GLU A 189 11.04 -1.19 -10.87
CA GLU A 189 9.82 -0.50 -11.25
C GLU A 189 10.08 0.43 -12.45
N MET A 190 10.76 1.57 -12.26
CA MET A 190 10.88 2.58 -13.32
C MET A 190 12.31 3.05 -13.60
N ALA A 191 13.28 2.89 -12.70
CA ALA A 191 14.64 3.40 -12.93
C ALA A 191 15.40 2.59 -13.99
N GLY A 192 15.18 1.27 -14.05
CA GLY A 192 16.00 0.31 -14.82
C GLY A 192 17.22 -0.17 -14.02
N GLN A 193 18.08 -0.96 -14.65
CA GLN A 193 19.26 -1.53 -14.00
C GLN A 193 20.54 -0.72 -14.23
N ALA A 194 21.47 -0.82 -13.29
CA ALA A 194 22.78 -0.18 -13.40
C ALA A 194 23.46 -0.54 -14.73
N GLY A 195 23.93 0.49 -15.44
CA GLY A 195 24.57 0.42 -16.75
C GLY A 195 23.62 0.62 -17.94
N GLU A 196 22.29 0.62 -17.73
CA GLU A 196 21.32 0.83 -18.82
C GLU A 196 21.15 2.32 -19.16
N ASN A 197 21.06 3.17 -18.12
CA ASN A 197 20.87 4.60 -18.28
C ASN A 197 21.36 5.41 -17.06
N PRO A 198 21.57 6.74 -17.18
CA PRO A 198 22.08 7.57 -16.08
C PRO A 198 21.21 7.61 -14.82
N ILE A 199 19.88 7.44 -14.94
CA ILE A 199 18.98 7.39 -13.78
C ILE A 199 19.16 6.07 -13.04
N ALA A 200 19.25 4.96 -13.77
CA ALA A 200 19.49 3.65 -13.17
C ALA A 200 20.83 3.59 -12.42
N ASP A 201 21.88 4.22 -12.96
CA ASP A 201 23.20 4.27 -12.33
C ASP A 201 23.16 4.98 -10.97
N VAL A 202 22.53 6.14 -10.90
CA VAL A 202 22.41 6.89 -9.63
C VAL A 202 21.41 6.25 -8.66
N ALA A 203 20.35 5.63 -9.18
CA ALA A 203 19.39 4.87 -8.37
C ALA A 203 20.05 3.65 -7.70
N ALA A 204 20.85 2.89 -8.46
CA ALA A 204 21.60 1.74 -7.93
C ALA A 204 22.68 2.15 -6.91
N ALA A 205 23.19 3.38 -7.01
CA ALA A 205 24.09 3.96 -6.01
C ALA A 205 23.37 4.48 -4.75
N GLY A 206 22.03 4.47 -4.72
CA GLY A 206 21.23 4.99 -3.61
C GLY A 206 21.10 6.51 -3.58
N ALA A 207 21.49 7.22 -4.65
CA ALA A 207 21.46 8.68 -4.72
C ALA A 207 20.08 9.20 -5.16
N LEU A 208 19.08 9.09 -4.27
CA LEU A 208 17.68 9.40 -4.58
C LEU A 208 17.48 10.86 -5.03
N THR A 209 18.14 11.81 -4.38
CA THR A 209 18.09 13.23 -4.73
C THR A 209 18.58 13.48 -6.16
N GLU A 210 19.60 12.74 -6.61
CA GLU A 210 20.10 12.85 -7.99
C GLU A 210 19.12 12.26 -9.01
N VAL A 211 18.42 11.16 -8.67
CA VAL A 211 17.34 10.62 -9.51
C VAL A 211 16.28 11.70 -9.76
N TRP A 212 15.78 12.32 -8.69
CA TRP A 212 14.74 13.33 -8.78
C TRP A 212 15.19 14.58 -9.54
N GLU A 213 16.43 15.02 -9.37
CA GLU A 213 16.95 16.17 -10.09
C GLU A 213 17.12 15.88 -11.59
N GLN A 214 17.63 14.70 -11.97
CA GLN A 214 17.71 14.31 -13.38
C GLN A 214 16.34 14.22 -14.04
N LEU A 215 15.32 13.77 -13.30
CA LEU A 215 13.94 13.75 -13.79
C LEU A 215 13.36 15.16 -13.92
N ALA A 216 13.63 16.04 -12.95
CA ALA A 216 13.24 17.44 -13.04
C ALA A 216 13.85 18.09 -14.29
N ASP A 217 15.16 17.91 -14.53
CA ASP A 217 15.84 18.42 -15.73
C ASP A 217 15.17 17.99 -17.05
N ARG A 218 14.71 16.74 -17.13
CA ARG A 218 13.95 16.27 -18.30
C ARG A 218 12.66 17.06 -18.50
N LEU A 219 11.93 17.34 -17.42
CA LEU A 219 10.69 18.12 -17.46
C LEU A 219 10.96 19.58 -17.86
N ARG A 220 12.01 20.19 -17.29
CA ARG A 220 12.45 21.55 -17.64
C ARG A 220 12.77 21.72 -19.12
N ALA A 221 13.27 20.66 -19.75
CA ALA A 221 13.65 20.64 -21.16
C ALA A 221 12.45 20.53 -22.14
N ILE A 222 11.23 20.29 -21.66
CA ILE A 222 10.03 20.12 -22.51
C ILE A 222 9.14 21.38 -22.38
N PRO A 223 9.00 22.19 -23.44
CA PRO A 223 8.25 23.44 -23.38
C PRO A 223 6.80 23.30 -22.91
N GLU A 224 6.10 22.25 -23.35
CA GLU A 224 4.72 22.01 -22.94
C GLU A 224 4.62 21.69 -21.44
N TYR A 225 5.60 20.98 -20.86
CA TYR A 225 5.65 20.80 -19.40
C TYR A 225 5.94 22.12 -18.69
N ALA A 226 6.86 22.95 -19.19
CA ALA A 226 7.12 24.26 -18.60
C ALA A 226 5.84 25.12 -18.50
N ASP A 227 5.02 25.15 -19.56
CA ASP A 227 3.75 25.85 -19.56
C ASP A 227 2.74 25.25 -18.57
N LEU A 228 2.66 23.92 -18.49
CA LEU A 228 1.78 23.22 -17.55
C LEU A 228 2.19 23.45 -16.08
N PHE A 229 3.48 23.44 -15.76
CA PHE A 229 3.99 23.78 -14.42
C PHE A 229 3.75 25.25 -14.07
N GLN A 230 3.91 26.16 -15.03
CA GLN A 230 3.60 27.58 -14.85
C GLN A 230 2.12 27.80 -14.54
N ALA A 231 1.21 27.07 -15.19
CA ALA A 231 -0.22 27.12 -14.89
C ALA A 231 -0.53 26.56 -13.50
N ALA A 232 -0.01 25.37 -13.18
CA ALA A 232 -0.33 24.65 -11.95
C ALA A 232 0.29 25.24 -10.67
N PHE A 233 1.48 25.83 -10.76
CA PHE A 233 2.24 26.29 -9.59
C PHE A 233 2.67 27.75 -9.64
N GLY A 234 2.49 28.44 -10.78
CA GLY A 234 2.95 29.82 -10.91
C GLY A 234 4.48 29.96 -11.07
N ILE A 235 5.19 28.87 -11.35
CA ILE A 235 6.66 28.81 -11.38
C ILE A 235 7.23 28.83 -12.81
N SER A 236 8.45 29.32 -12.95
CA SER A 236 9.20 29.24 -14.21
C SER A 236 9.79 27.84 -14.45
N ALA A 237 10.18 27.55 -15.68
CA ALA A 237 10.80 26.27 -16.04
C ALA A 237 12.00 25.91 -15.15
N SER A 238 12.87 26.86 -14.82
CA SER A 238 14.06 26.61 -13.99
C SER A 238 13.75 26.25 -12.54
N GLU A 239 12.52 26.55 -12.06
CA GLU A 239 12.09 26.30 -10.69
C GLU A 239 11.37 24.95 -10.52
N ILE A 240 11.11 24.24 -11.63
CA ILE A 240 10.48 22.93 -11.59
C ILE A 240 11.37 21.98 -10.79
N THR A 241 10.77 21.24 -9.86
CA THR A 241 11.42 20.17 -9.10
C THR A 241 10.57 18.92 -9.22
N TYR A 242 11.12 17.76 -8.88
CA TYR A 242 10.35 16.53 -8.89
C TYR A 242 9.22 16.52 -7.84
N ALA A 243 9.37 17.27 -6.72
CA ALA A 243 8.30 17.42 -5.74
C ALA A 243 7.05 18.09 -6.35
N HIS A 244 7.21 19.06 -7.26
CA HIS A 244 6.09 19.64 -8.01
C HIS A 244 5.41 18.58 -8.90
N ALA A 245 6.19 17.72 -9.56
CA ALA A 245 5.65 16.63 -10.38
C ALA A 245 4.86 15.63 -9.51
N ALA A 246 5.40 15.25 -8.36
CA ALA A 246 4.76 14.34 -7.41
C ALA A 246 3.45 14.91 -6.84
N ASN A 247 3.41 16.21 -6.51
CA ASN A 247 2.18 16.89 -6.09
C ASN A 247 1.11 16.89 -7.18
N ALA A 248 1.49 17.13 -8.44
CA ALA A 248 0.56 17.11 -9.56
C ALA A 248 0.02 15.69 -9.81
N ILE A 249 0.88 14.67 -9.80
CA ILE A 249 0.48 13.25 -9.90
C ILE A 249 -0.53 12.91 -8.82
N ALA A 250 -0.24 13.24 -7.56
CA ALA A 250 -1.17 13.02 -6.46
C ALA A 250 -2.51 13.75 -6.67
N ALA A 251 -2.50 15.01 -7.12
CA ALA A 251 -3.74 15.75 -7.41
C ALA A 251 -4.61 15.04 -8.46
N PHE A 252 -4.00 14.50 -9.52
CA PHE A 252 -4.72 13.70 -10.51
C PHE A 252 -5.35 12.45 -9.91
N GLU A 253 -4.58 11.65 -9.17
CA GLU A 253 -5.09 10.43 -8.53
C GLU A 253 -6.24 10.71 -7.55
N ILE A 254 -6.08 11.75 -6.73
CA ILE A 254 -7.08 12.23 -5.77
C ILE A 254 -8.38 12.59 -6.48
N SER A 255 -8.29 13.29 -7.62
CA SER A 255 -9.46 13.77 -8.36
C SER A 255 -10.13 12.67 -9.18
N ALA A 256 -9.35 11.91 -9.96
CA ALA A 256 -9.87 10.95 -10.93
C ALA A 256 -10.52 9.74 -10.26
N TRP A 257 -9.97 9.26 -9.14
CA TRP A 257 -10.28 7.93 -8.62
C TRP A 257 -10.89 7.90 -7.22
N ARG A 258 -11.67 8.92 -6.84
CA ARG A 258 -12.35 9.00 -5.53
C ARG A 258 -13.27 7.81 -5.20
N ALA A 259 -14.01 7.31 -6.18
CA ALA A 259 -14.98 6.20 -6.06
C ALA A 259 -15.94 6.33 -4.85
N THR A 260 -16.89 7.28 -4.91
CA THR A 260 -17.76 7.68 -3.78
C THR A 260 -19.26 7.50 -4.01
N ASN A 261 -19.66 6.81 -5.08
CA ASN A 261 -21.06 6.65 -5.48
C ASN A 261 -21.46 5.17 -5.70
N SER A 262 -20.85 4.25 -4.97
CA SER A 262 -21.22 2.84 -4.99
C SER A 262 -22.66 2.61 -4.49
N PRO A 263 -23.30 1.47 -4.79
CA PRO A 263 -24.58 1.10 -4.19
C PRO A 263 -24.59 1.17 -2.65
N PHE A 264 -23.46 0.88 -2.02
CA PHE A 264 -23.29 1.08 -0.58
C PHE A 264 -23.37 2.56 -0.20
N ASP A 265 -22.67 3.45 -0.89
CA ASP A 265 -22.75 4.90 -0.67
C ASP A 265 -24.19 5.40 -0.84
N GLN A 266 -24.88 4.99 -1.90
CA GLN A 266 -26.26 5.38 -2.16
C GLN A 266 -27.20 4.97 -1.01
N VAL A 267 -26.98 3.80 -0.39
CA VAL A 267 -27.72 3.40 0.82
C VAL A 267 -27.42 4.33 2.00
N LEU A 268 -26.15 4.74 2.20
CA LEU A 268 -25.76 5.67 3.26
C LEU A 268 -26.37 7.07 3.04
N HIS A 269 -26.53 7.48 1.78
CA HIS A 269 -27.21 8.71 1.38
C HIS A 269 -28.75 8.61 1.40
N GLY A 270 -29.31 7.44 1.76
CA GLY A 270 -30.74 7.25 2.01
C GLY A 270 -31.49 6.43 0.96
N ASP A 271 -30.88 6.06 -0.16
CA ASP A 271 -31.48 5.15 -1.14
C ASP A 271 -31.37 3.70 -0.67
N ARG A 272 -32.34 3.28 0.14
CA ARG A 272 -32.43 1.92 0.67
C ARG A 272 -32.64 0.84 -0.41
N SER A 273 -32.89 1.23 -1.66
CA SER A 273 -33.11 0.29 -2.77
C SER A 273 -31.86 0.02 -3.61
N ALA A 274 -30.80 0.83 -3.45
CA ALA A 274 -29.56 0.72 -4.23
C ALA A 274 -28.85 -0.63 -4.04
N MET A 275 -28.90 -1.22 -2.84
CA MET A 275 -28.37 -2.56 -2.60
C MET A 275 -29.44 -3.66 -2.67
N SER A 276 -29.08 -4.78 -3.31
CA SER A 276 -29.92 -5.99 -3.28
C SER A 276 -30.13 -6.53 -1.86
N ARG A 277 -31.24 -7.25 -1.62
CA ARG A 277 -31.49 -7.94 -0.33
C ARG A 277 -30.35 -8.87 0.09
N LYS A 278 -29.66 -9.47 -0.89
CA LYS A 278 -28.52 -10.35 -0.66
C LYS A 278 -27.29 -9.57 -0.19
N ALA A 279 -27.01 -8.41 -0.80
CA ALA A 279 -25.94 -7.50 -0.40
C ALA A 279 -26.19 -6.92 1.00
N ILE A 280 -27.44 -6.50 1.32
CA ILE A 280 -27.81 -6.05 2.68
C ILE A 280 -27.56 -7.15 3.72
N LYS A 281 -27.87 -8.41 3.39
CA LYS A 281 -27.55 -9.55 4.26
C LYS A 281 -26.04 -9.75 4.40
N GLY A 282 -25.28 -9.58 3.32
CA GLY A 282 -23.82 -9.57 3.32
C GLY A 282 -23.24 -8.52 4.25
N MET A 283 -23.70 -7.28 4.15
CA MET A 283 -23.30 -6.17 5.01
C MET A 283 -23.50 -6.49 6.49
N ARG A 284 -24.66 -7.06 6.86
CA ARG A 284 -24.92 -7.48 8.26
C ARG A 284 -24.02 -8.61 8.72
N LEU A 285 -23.61 -9.51 7.82
CA LEU A 285 -22.61 -10.54 8.15
C LEU A 285 -21.24 -9.91 8.34
N PHE A 286 -20.86 -9.00 7.44
CA PHE A 286 -19.57 -8.31 7.41
C PHE A 286 -19.27 -7.56 8.71
N TYR A 287 -20.20 -6.72 9.17
CA TYR A 287 -20.09 -5.99 10.44
C TYR A 287 -20.48 -6.80 11.68
N GLY A 288 -21.02 -8.00 11.49
CA GLY A 288 -21.51 -8.85 12.58
C GLY A 288 -20.73 -10.16 12.66
N LYS A 289 -21.41 -11.25 12.32
CA LYS A 289 -20.92 -12.62 12.51
C LYS A 289 -19.54 -12.89 11.87
N ALA A 290 -19.27 -12.30 10.70
CA ALA A 290 -18.03 -12.54 9.96
C ALA A 290 -16.85 -11.72 10.50
N LYS A 291 -17.11 -10.66 11.28
CA LYS A 291 -16.11 -9.78 11.90
C LYS A 291 -15.15 -9.08 10.93
N CYS A 292 -15.48 -9.00 9.65
CA CYS A 292 -14.66 -8.27 8.67
C CYS A 292 -14.54 -6.78 9.06
N GLY A 293 -15.64 -6.23 9.61
CA GLY A 293 -15.73 -4.86 10.08
C GLY A 293 -14.86 -4.49 11.27
N THR A 294 -14.11 -5.42 11.88
CA THR A 294 -13.19 -5.07 12.98
C THR A 294 -11.92 -4.39 12.48
N CYS A 295 -11.52 -4.64 11.23
CA CYS A 295 -10.40 -3.96 10.57
C CYS A 295 -10.91 -3.15 9.37
N HIS A 296 -11.86 -3.68 8.61
CA HIS A 296 -12.44 -2.96 7.47
C HIS A 296 -13.66 -2.14 7.87
N SER A 297 -13.44 -0.93 8.38
CA SER A 297 -14.51 -0.06 8.90
C SER A 297 -14.40 1.38 8.39
N GLY A 298 -15.36 2.23 8.79
CA GLY A 298 -15.38 3.63 8.38
C GLY A 298 -15.74 3.85 6.91
N PRO A 299 -15.69 5.10 6.44
CA PRO A 299 -16.11 5.48 5.08
C PRO A 299 -15.32 4.78 3.97
N PHE A 300 -14.05 4.41 4.22
CA PHE A 300 -13.17 3.76 3.24
C PHE A 300 -12.95 2.26 3.48
N GLN A 301 -13.63 1.66 4.47
CA GLN A 301 -13.52 0.24 4.82
C GLN A 301 -12.08 -0.19 5.17
N THR A 302 -11.37 0.63 5.94
CA THR A 302 -10.02 0.34 6.43
C THR A 302 -9.81 1.05 7.78
N ASP A 303 -9.04 0.41 8.66
CA ASP A 303 -8.56 0.97 9.93
C ASP A 303 -7.13 1.52 9.81
N MET A 304 -6.49 1.37 8.64
CA MET A 304 -5.09 1.71 8.35
C MET A 304 -4.05 1.01 9.24
N ASN A 305 -4.45 0.02 10.03
CA ASN A 305 -3.54 -0.74 10.89
C ASN A 305 -2.86 -1.88 10.14
N TYR A 306 -1.88 -2.51 10.81
CA TYR A 306 -1.04 -3.58 10.28
C TYR A 306 -1.38 -4.92 10.94
N HIS A 307 -1.70 -5.91 10.11
CA HIS A 307 -2.13 -7.23 10.58
C HIS A 307 -1.35 -8.33 9.87
N ALA A 308 -0.91 -9.32 10.63
CA ALA A 308 -0.43 -10.59 10.11
C ALA A 308 -1.63 -11.53 10.02
N ILE A 309 -2.00 -11.91 8.80
CA ILE A 309 -3.16 -12.77 8.55
C ILE A 309 -2.77 -14.09 7.87
N ALA A 310 -1.50 -14.49 7.98
CA ALA A 310 -0.91 -15.65 7.31
C ALA A 310 -1.16 -15.69 5.80
N MET A 311 -1.02 -14.54 5.11
CA MET A 311 -1.03 -14.52 3.65
C MET A 311 0.09 -15.43 3.11
N PRO A 312 -0.15 -16.23 2.05
CA PRO A 312 0.92 -16.85 1.30
C PRO A 312 1.97 -15.82 0.87
N GLN A 313 3.21 -16.24 0.69
CA GLN A 313 4.26 -15.43 0.08
C GLN A 313 4.71 -16.05 -1.23
N ILE A 314 4.48 -15.33 -2.32
CA ILE A 314 4.97 -15.66 -3.67
C ILE A 314 5.94 -14.58 -4.17
N GLY A 315 6.79 -14.94 -5.14
CA GLY A 315 7.74 -14.02 -5.76
C GLY A 315 9.14 -14.03 -5.16
N PRO A 316 9.97 -13.05 -5.53
CA PRO A 316 11.39 -13.02 -5.17
C PRO A 316 11.67 -12.69 -3.69
N GLY A 317 10.69 -12.14 -2.96
CA GLY A 317 10.88 -11.60 -1.61
C GLY A 317 11.42 -10.18 -1.58
N LYS A 318 11.65 -9.65 -0.38
CA LYS A 318 12.18 -8.28 -0.18
C LYS A 318 13.65 -8.25 0.25
N GLY A 319 14.36 -9.37 0.18
CA GLY A 319 15.74 -9.48 0.69
C GLY A 319 15.80 -9.88 2.17
N ASP A 320 14.70 -10.37 2.76
CA ASP A 320 14.66 -10.83 4.14
C ASP A 320 14.86 -12.34 4.25
N GLY A 321 15.07 -12.82 5.49
CA GLY A 321 15.34 -14.23 5.74
C GLY A 321 16.80 -14.62 5.50
N PHE A 322 17.10 -15.91 5.63
CA PHE A 322 18.49 -16.38 5.57
C PHE A 322 19.11 -16.35 4.16
N ASP A 323 18.28 -16.37 3.11
CA ASP A 323 18.68 -16.35 1.70
C ASP A 323 18.10 -15.18 0.90
N GLY A 324 17.38 -14.26 1.56
CA GLY A 324 16.84 -13.06 0.95
C GLY A 324 15.47 -13.21 0.27
N HIS A 325 14.80 -14.36 0.39
CA HIS A 325 13.54 -14.61 -0.32
C HIS A 325 12.26 -14.30 0.46
N GLU A 326 12.36 -13.89 1.72
CA GLU A 326 11.19 -13.56 2.53
C GLU A 326 10.81 -12.06 2.40
N ASP A 327 9.55 -11.74 2.69
CA ASP A 327 9.09 -10.38 2.94
C ASP A 327 8.62 -10.27 4.40
N PHE A 328 9.40 -9.58 5.24
CA PHE A 328 9.05 -9.37 6.64
C PHE A 328 7.97 -8.29 6.85
N GLY A 329 7.52 -7.61 5.79
CA GLY A 329 6.42 -6.66 5.86
C GLY A 329 6.77 -5.44 6.70
N ARG A 330 5.91 -5.11 7.67
CA ARG A 330 6.03 -3.93 8.54
C ARG A 330 7.31 -3.91 9.40
N GLU A 331 7.89 -5.07 9.75
CA GLU A 331 9.17 -5.12 10.46
C GLU A 331 10.28 -4.36 9.71
N ARG A 332 10.24 -4.32 8.37
CA ARG A 332 11.21 -3.55 7.58
C ARG A 332 11.14 -2.05 7.82
N VAL A 333 10.03 -1.56 8.37
CA VAL A 333 9.79 -0.15 8.69
C VAL A 333 10.08 0.11 10.17
N THR A 334 9.65 -0.79 11.06
CA THR A 334 9.73 -0.56 12.51
C THR A 334 10.99 -1.14 13.16
N GLY A 335 11.61 -2.14 12.55
CA GLY A 335 12.69 -2.94 13.14
C GLY A 335 12.22 -3.91 14.23
N GLU A 336 10.92 -3.96 14.52
CA GLU A 336 10.35 -4.74 15.61
C GLU A 336 9.87 -6.11 15.13
N ILE A 337 10.34 -7.16 15.78
CA ILE A 337 10.00 -8.55 15.44
C ILE A 337 8.49 -8.85 15.50
N GLU A 338 7.77 -8.15 16.36
CA GLU A 338 6.31 -8.30 16.53
C GLU A 338 5.50 -7.78 15.33
N ASP A 339 6.15 -7.00 14.46
CA ASP A 339 5.59 -6.49 13.21
C ASP A 339 5.90 -7.38 11.99
N ARG A 340 6.62 -8.48 12.19
CA ARG A 340 6.93 -9.43 11.13
C ARG A 340 5.65 -9.97 10.48
N TYR A 341 5.64 -9.99 9.15
CA TYR A 341 4.54 -10.45 8.30
C TYR A 341 3.24 -9.66 8.43
N ARG A 342 3.29 -8.46 9.03
CA ARG A 342 2.15 -7.56 9.07
C ARG A 342 2.13 -6.65 7.84
N PHE A 343 0.94 -6.49 7.28
CA PHE A 343 0.67 -5.57 6.18
C PHE A 343 -0.55 -4.73 6.50
N ARG A 344 -0.59 -3.54 5.89
CA ARG A 344 -1.66 -2.56 6.06
C ARG A 344 -3.00 -3.13 5.60
N THR A 345 -4.06 -2.86 6.34
CA THR A 345 -5.44 -3.10 5.90
C THR A 345 -5.76 -2.24 4.67
N PRO A 346 -5.95 -2.80 3.47
CA PRO A 346 -6.29 -1.98 2.30
C PRO A 346 -7.75 -1.49 2.38
N PRO A 347 -8.08 -0.31 1.81
CA PRO A 347 -9.46 0.10 1.57
C PRO A 347 -10.21 -0.94 0.71
N LEU A 348 -11.52 -1.10 0.93
CA LEU A 348 -12.33 -2.08 0.16
C LEU A 348 -13.23 -1.46 -0.92
N ARG A 349 -13.16 -0.15 -1.13
CA ARG A 349 -13.86 0.48 -2.27
C ARG A 349 -13.33 -0.11 -3.57
N ASN A 350 -14.23 -0.46 -4.48
CA ASN A 350 -13.91 -1.15 -5.74
C ASN A 350 -13.22 -2.52 -5.62
N VAL A 351 -13.15 -3.15 -4.44
CA VAL A 351 -12.40 -4.40 -4.22
C VAL A 351 -12.80 -5.55 -5.16
N ALA A 352 -14.01 -5.53 -5.72
CA ALA A 352 -14.46 -6.55 -6.67
C ALA A 352 -13.84 -6.44 -8.07
N LEU A 353 -13.19 -5.32 -8.38
CA LEU A 353 -12.50 -5.07 -9.66
C LEU A 353 -11.00 -5.34 -9.55
N THR A 354 -10.42 -5.05 -8.39
CA THR A 354 -8.98 -4.79 -8.23
C THR A 354 -8.19 -6.03 -7.83
N GLY A 355 -8.51 -7.18 -8.44
CA GLY A 355 -7.70 -8.39 -8.25
C GLY A 355 -6.38 -8.32 -9.06
N PRO A 356 -5.44 -9.24 -8.84
CA PRO A 356 -5.39 -10.24 -7.76
C PRO A 356 -5.24 -9.62 -6.36
N TRP A 357 -5.58 -10.38 -5.31
CA TRP A 357 -5.65 -9.90 -3.93
C TRP A 357 -4.55 -10.48 -3.04
N GLY A 358 -4.14 -9.66 -2.07
CA GLY A 358 -3.01 -9.93 -1.17
C GLY A 358 -1.89 -8.92 -1.39
N HIS A 359 -0.95 -8.81 -0.44
CA HIS A 359 0.21 -7.93 -0.59
C HIS A 359 1.10 -8.28 -1.80
N ASP A 360 1.02 -9.53 -2.24
CA ASP A 360 1.75 -10.15 -3.36
C ASP A 360 0.81 -10.75 -4.42
N GLY A 361 -0.51 -10.50 -4.30
CA GLY A 361 -1.49 -10.95 -5.27
C GLY A 361 -1.70 -12.47 -5.32
N ALA A 362 -1.44 -13.20 -4.23
CA ALA A 362 -1.56 -14.66 -4.17
C ALA A 362 -2.94 -15.24 -4.57
N PHE A 363 -4.02 -14.45 -4.47
CA PHE A 363 -5.37 -14.91 -4.83
C PHE A 363 -5.90 -14.21 -6.07
N ASN A 364 -6.20 -14.92 -7.15
CA ASN A 364 -6.82 -14.33 -8.36
C ASN A 364 -8.36 -14.27 -8.35
N THR A 365 -9.00 -14.65 -7.24
CA THR A 365 -10.46 -14.52 -7.08
C THR A 365 -10.81 -13.88 -5.75
N LEU A 366 -11.82 -12.99 -5.77
CA LEU A 366 -12.34 -12.35 -4.57
C LEU A 366 -12.85 -13.38 -3.57
N GLU A 367 -13.46 -14.46 -4.06
CA GLU A 367 -13.90 -15.58 -3.23
C GLU A 367 -12.72 -16.32 -2.59
N GLY A 368 -11.61 -16.51 -3.32
CA GLY A 368 -10.40 -17.14 -2.79
C GLY A 368 -9.84 -16.37 -1.59
N VAL A 369 -9.64 -15.06 -1.72
CA VAL A 369 -9.15 -14.23 -0.61
C VAL A 369 -10.16 -14.13 0.54
N VAL A 370 -11.47 -14.09 0.26
CA VAL A 370 -12.49 -14.14 1.33
C VAL A 370 -12.42 -15.47 2.08
N ARG A 371 -12.23 -16.60 1.39
CA ARG A 371 -12.10 -17.92 2.03
C ARG A 371 -10.81 -18.04 2.83
N HIS A 372 -9.73 -17.41 2.38
CA HIS A 372 -8.49 -17.29 3.14
C HIS A 372 -8.75 -16.66 4.51
N HIS A 373 -9.41 -15.50 4.57
CA HIS A 373 -9.76 -14.81 5.82
C HIS A 373 -10.59 -15.67 6.78
N LEU A 374 -11.40 -16.61 6.28
CA LEU A 374 -12.22 -17.48 7.14
C LEU A 374 -11.40 -18.56 7.87
N ASN A 375 -10.25 -18.97 7.33
CA ASN A 375 -9.36 -19.92 7.99
C ASN A 375 -7.92 -19.80 7.46
N PRO A 376 -7.17 -18.77 7.87
CA PRO A 376 -5.92 -18.43 7.20
C PRO A 376 -4.83 -19.49 7.37
N ILE A 377 -4.69 -20.06 8.57
CA ILE A 377 -3.72 -21.16 8.84
C ILE A 377 -3.98 -22.36 7.94
N LYS A 378 -5.25 -22.78 7.81
CA LYS A 378 -5.57 -23.88 6.90
C LYS A 378 -5.33 -23.47 5.45
N SER A 379 -5.63 -22.22 5.10
CA SER A 379 -5.47 -21.73 3.73
C SER A 379 -4.01 -21.71 3.30
N ILE A 380 -3.09 -21.14 4.08
CA ILE A 380 -1.67 -21.06 3.71
C ILE A 380 -1.03 -22.45 3.66
N MET A 381 -1.39 -23.35 4.57
CA MET A 381 -0.88 -24.73 4.59
C MET A 381 -1.34 -25.58 3.39
N ASN A 382 -2.44 -25.20 2.74
CA ASN A 382 -2.97 -25.89 1.56
C ASN A 382 -2.83 -25.04 0.29
N TYR A 383 -2.08 -23.95 0.33
CA TYR A 383 -1.87 -23.11 -0.84
C TYR A 383 -0.88 -23.80 -1.78
N GLU A 384 -1.31 -24.07 -3.01
CA GLU A 384 -0.46 -24.60 -4.07
C GLU A 384 0.20 -23.42 -4.78
N CYS A 385 1.53 -23.39 -4.93
CA CYS A 385 2.25 -22.30 -5.61
C CYS A 385 2.74 -22.73 -7.02
N PRO A 386 2.67 -21.90 -8.07
CA PRO A 386 2.13 -20.53 -8.07
C PRO A 386 0.60 -20.50 -7.97
N GLY A 387 -0.06 -21.67 -8.07
CA GLY A 387 -1.48 -21.85 -7.81
C GLY A 387 -2.37 -21.00 -8.66
N SER A 388 -2.96 -19.99 -8.03
CA SER A 388 -3.88 -19.04 -8.64
C SER A 388 -3.20 -17.74 -9.08
N ALA A 389 -1.89 -17.58 -8.84
CA ALA A 389 -1.17 -16.36 -9.20
C ALA A 389 -1.18 -16.11 -10.72
N THR A 390 -1.33 -14.84 -11.10
CA THR A 390 -1.28 -14.39 -12.49
C THR A 390 0.09 -13.79 -12.75
N LEU A 391 0.99 -14.59 -13.32
CA LEU A 391 2.41 -14.24 -13.49
C LEU A 391 2.84 -14.51 -14.94
N PRO A 392 3.43 -13.54 -15.64
CA PRO A 392 4.07 -13.80 -16.93
C PRO A 392 5.22 -14.79 -16.73
N SER A 393 5.20 -15.91 -17.45
CA SER A 393 6.18 -17.00 -17.26
C SER A 393 7.52 -16.67 -17.89
N ARG A 394 8.59 -16.86 -17.12
CA ARG A 394 9.97 -16.89 -17.61
C ARG A 394 10.81 -17.78 -16.68
N PRO A 395 11.56 -18.78 -17.19
CA PRO A 395 12.15 -19.83 -16.33
C PRO A 395 13.00 -19.35 -15.15
N ASP A 396 13.76 -18.26 -15.31
CA ASP A 396 14.58 -17.65 -14.26
C ASP A 396 13.76 -16.93 -13.19
N LEU A 397 12.63 -16.32 -13.55
CA LEU A 397 11.71 -15.69 -12.60
C LEU A 397 10.83 -16.73 -11.89
N ASP A 398 10.31 -17.68 -12.66
CA ASP A 398 9.45 -18.77 -12.17
C ASP A 398 10.17 -19.62 -11.10
N ALA A 399 11.50 -19.72 -11.18
CA ALA A 399 12.32 -20.43 -10.19
C ALA A 399 12.30 -19.78 -8.80
N LEU A 400 11.98 -18.49 -8.70
CA LEU A 400 11.95 -17.74 -7.44
C LEU A 400 10.56 -17.69 -6.82
N ASP A 401 9.51 -17.81 -7.63
CA ASP A 401 8.13 -17.47 -7.25
C ASP A 401 7.57 -18.27 -6.06
N CYS A 402 8.11 -19.46 -5.79
CA CYS A 402 7.57 -20.38 -4.79
C CYS A 402 8.56 -20.78 -3.70
N ILE A 403 9.71 -20.11 -3.59
CA ILE A 403 10.76 -20.49 -2.63
C ILE A 403 10.21 -20.51 -1.19
N VAL A 404 9.55 -19.43 -0.76
CA VAL A 404 8.99 -19.33 0.60
C VAL A 404 7.85 -20.33 0.80
N GLN A 405 6.90 -20.38 -0.14
CA GLN A 405 5.70 -21.20 -0.01
C GLN A 405 5.96 -22.71 -0.10
N ASN A 406 7.08 -23.13 -0.67
CA ASN A 406 7.52 -24.53 -0.71
C ASN A 406 8.34 -24.95 0.53
N ASP A 407 8.73 -24.01 1.40
CA ASP A 407 9.42 -24.29 2.66
C ASP A 407 8.41 -24.32 3.82
N ILE A 408 8.22 -25.51 4.39
CA ILE A 408 7.23 -25.72 5.46
C ILE A 408 7.55 -24.95 6.75
N GLU A 409 8.84 -24.73 7.06
CA GLU A 409 9.20 -23.99 8.28
C GLU A 409 8.93 -22.50 8.10
N ARG A 410 9.16 -21.93 6.91
CA ARG A 410 8.78 -20.56 6.59
C ARG A 410 7.26 -20.38 6.57
N VAL A 411 6.53 -21.29 5.94
CA VAL A 411 5.06 -21.30 5.95
C VAL A 411 4.50 -21.38 7.37
N ARG A 412 5.12 -22.17 8.26
CA ARG A 412 4.77 -22.20 9.68
C ARG A 412 5.06 -20.89 10.38
N ALA A 413 6.21 -20.27 10.15
CA ALA A 413 6.55 -18.98 10.74
C ALA A 413 5.53 -17.88 10.35
N ILE A 414 5.12 -17.83 9.08
CA ILE A 414 4.06 -16.93 8.61
C ILE A 414 2.71 -17.27 9.27
N GLY A 415 2.41 -18.57 9.40
CA GLY A 415 1.25 -19.09 10.11
C GLY A 415 1.21 -18.67 11.60
N ASP A 416 2.33 -18.77 12.31
CA ASP A 416 2.42 -18.49 13.73
C ASP A 416 2.21 -17.01 14.07
N ALA A 417 2.52 -16.10 13.13
CA ALA A 417 2.26 -14.67 13.26
C ALA A 417 0.77 -14.29 13.10
N ASN A 418 -0.08 -15.20 12.60
CA ASN A 418 -1.48 -14.88 12.30
C ASN A 418 -2.29 -14.44 13.52
N THR A 419 -2.99 -13.31 13.37
CA THR A 419 -3.85 -12.74 14.40
C THR A 419 -5.33 -13.08 14.23
N LEU A 420 -5.75 -13.60 13.06
CA LEU A 420 -7.15 -13.92 12.78
C LEU A 420 -7.59 -15.25 13.38
N ARG A 421 -8.79 -15.26 13.97
CA ARG A 421 -9.43 -16.50 14.43
C ARG A 421 -10.31 -17.09 13.33
N PRO A 422 -10.30 -18.42 13.11
CA PRO A 422 -11.16 -19.05 12.12
C PRO A 422 -12.65 -18.72 12.31
N GLN A 423 -13.33 -18.37 11.22
CA GLN A 423 -14.76 -18.06 11.18
C GLN A 423 -15.52 -19.15 10.44
N ARG A 424 -16.65 -19.60 11.00
CA ARG A 424 -17.50 -20.63 10.38
C ARG A 424 -18.72 -20.00 9.72
N LEU A 425 -18.66 -19.85 8.40
CA LEU A 425 -19.76 -19.38 7.56
C LEU A 425 -20.29 -20.51 6.67
N LYS A 426 -21.60 -20.53 6.45
CA LYS A 426 -22.24 -21.39 5.44
C LYS A 426 -21.99 -20.81 4.05
N GLU A 427 -22.02 -21.65 3.02
CA GLU A 427 -21.88 -21.21 1.62
C GLU A 427 -22.83 -20.07 1.21
N LYS A 428 -24.08 -20.10 1.69
CA LYS A 428 -25.05 -19.02 1.46
C LYS A 428 -24.69 -17.69 2.15
N GLU A 429 -23.91 -17.75 3.24
CA GLU A 429 -23.40 -16.58 3.94
C GLU A 429 -22.18 -16.00 3.21
N ILE A 430 -21.26 -16.85 2.73
CA ILE A 430 -20.11 -16.44 1.89
C ILE A 430 -20.61 -15.74 0.62
N LYS A 431 -21.57 -16.35 -0.09
CA LYS A 431 -22.19 -15.71 -1.26
C LYS A 431 -22.85 -14.37 -0.96
N ALA A 432 -23.36 -14.17 0.26
CA ALA A 432 -23.95 -12.90 0.66
C ALA A 432 -22.86 -11.86 0.96
N LEU A 433 -21.76 -12.24 1.62
CA LEU A 433 -20.58 -11.38 1.79
C LEU A 433 -20.04 -10.90 0.45
N LEU A 434 -19.84 -11.80 -0.51
CA LEU A 434 -19.40 -11.42 -1.85
C LEU A 434 -20.36 -10.42 -2.51
N ALA A 435 -21.68 -10.62 -2.37
CA ALA A 435 -22.66 -9.68 -2.89
C ALA A 435 -22.58 -8.28 -2.23
N PHE A 436 -22.11 -8.19 -0.98
CA PHE A 436 -21.82 -6.92 -0.33
C PHE A 436 -20.53 -6.29 -0.85
N LEU A 437 -19.45 -7.06 -1.01
CA LEU A 437 -18.20 -6.56 -1.57
C LEU A 437 -18.38 -6.02 -3.01
N HIS A 438 -19.22 -6.66 -3.83
CA HIS A 438 -19.62 -6.11 -5.14
C HIS A 438 -20.45 -4.81 -5.03
N ALA A 439 -21.16 -4.60 -3.93
CA ALA A 439 -21.92 -3.37 -3.70
C ALA A 439 -21.02 -2.19 -3.27
N LEU A 440 -19.72 -2.44 -3.03
CA LEU A 440 -18.70 -1.41 -2.81
C LEU A 440 -18.07 -0.90 -4.11
N THR A 441 -18.51 -1.42 -5.27
CA THR A 441 -18.04 -0.97 -6.58
C THR A 441 -18.82 0.27 -7.03
N ASP A 442 -18.10 1.36 -7.27
CA ASP A 442 -18.66 2.56 -7.89
C ASP A 442 -18.91 2.30 -9.39
N PRO A 443 -20.15 2.47 -9.90
CA PRO A 443 -20.43 2.32 -11.32
C PRO A 443 -19.59 3.24 -12.22
N GLY A 444 -19.18 4.42 -11.73
CA GLY A 444 -18.29 5.33 -12.44
C GLY A 444 -16.88 4.79 -12.63
N SER A 445 -16.47 3.80 -11.85
CA SER A 445 -15.16 3.15 -11.95
C SER A 445 -15.11 2.01 -12.97
N LEU A 446 -16.23 1.65 -13.62
CA LEU A 446 -16.27 0.56 -14.59
C LEU A 446 -15.75 0.95 -15.99
N ASP A 447 -15.67 2.25 -16.28
CA ASP A 447 -15.16 2.77 -17.55
C ASP A 447 -14.34 4.04 -17.32
N LEU A 448 -13.03 3.85 -17.16
CA LEU A 448 -12.08 4.94 -16.88
C LEU A 448 -11.35 5.41 -18.15
N ARG A 449 -11.84 5.08 -19.36
CA ARG A 449 -11.16 5.46 -20.61
C ARG A 449 -10.97 6.96 -20.78
N ALA A 450 -11.85 7.77 -20.19
CA ALA A 450 -11.74 9.22 -20.22
C ALA A 450 -10.52 9.75 -19.44
N ASP A 451 -9.96 8.95 -18.53
CA ASP A 451 -8.81 9.33 -17.72
C ASP A 451 -7.50 9.19 -18.50
N VAL A 452 -7.48 8.45 -19.62
CA VAL A 452 -6.32 8.34 -20.49
C VAL A 452 -6.19 9.62 -21.34
N PRO A 453 -5.03 10.28 -21.39
CA PRO A 453 -4.83 11.44 -22.25
C PRO A 453 -4.78 11.02 -23.74
N THR A 454 -5.01 11.96 -24.65
CA THR A 454 -4.97 11.68 -26.11
C THR A 454 -3.59 11.84 -26.72
N HIS A 455 -2.69 12.52 -26.01
CA HIS A 455 -1.28 12.73 -26.37
C HIS A 455 -0.45 12.87 -25.09
N LEU A 456 0.87 12.83 -25.22
CA LEU A 456 1.82 13.08 -24.13
C LEU A 456 2.71 14.28 -24.47
N PRO A 457 2.96 15.20 -23.53
CA PRO A 457 3.83 16.36 -23.76
C PRO A 457 5.25 16.00 -24.19
N SER A 458 5.78 14.84 -23.75
CA SER A 458 7.09 14.35 -24.19
C SER A 458 7.12 13.86 -25.65
N GLY A 459 5.96 13.64 -26.27
CA GLY A 459 5.82 12.98 -27.57
C GLY A 459 6.03 11.46 -27.53
N LEU A 460 6.21 10.85 -26.35
CA LEU A 460 6.30 9.40 -26.20
C LEU A 460 4.93 8.73 -26.47
N SER A 461 4.97 7.42 -26.73
CA SER A 461 3.78 6.64 -27.07
C SER A 461 2.94 6.30 -25.82
N LEU A 462 1.62 6.40 -25.96
CA LEU A 462 0.64 5.87 -25.00
C LEU A 462 0.41 4.36 -25.14
N VAL A 463 0.99 3.73 -26.17
CA VAL A 463 0.91 2.28 -26.33
C VAL A 463 1.82 1.61 -25.29
N GLU A 464 1.23 0.72 -24.51
CA GLU A 464 1.89 -0.13 -23.50
C GLU A 464 2.40 -1.45 -24.09
#